data_AF-A0A7V5V3E9-F1
#
_entry.id   AF-A0A7V5V3E9-F1
#
_cell.length_a   1.000
_cell.length_b   1.000
_cell.length_c   1.000
_cell.angle_alpha   90.00
_cell.angle_beta   90.00
_cell.angle_gamma   90.00
#
_symmetry.space_group_name_H-M   'P 1'
#
loop_
_entity.id
_entity.type
_entity.pdbx_description
1 polymer ?
#
loop_
_entity_poly.entity_id
_entity_poly.type
_entity_poly.pdbx_seq_one_letter_code
_entity_poly.pdbx_strand_id
1 'polypeptide(L)'
;NQNFDTPDAEYERQEIEKVVHDSIADLPEDLKRAIILREMDGLSYEEIAKEMDCPIGTVRSRIFRARDAVDSALKPLLQREYKRVNYVR
;
A
#
# COMPACT_ATOMS: atom_id res chain seq x y z
N ASN A 1 -28.33 9.33 -0.84
CA ASN A 1 -27.49 9.64 -2.02
C ASN A 1 -26.55 10.75 -1.67
N GLN A 2 -25.34 10.43 -1.20
CA GLN A 2 -24.28 11.42 -1.03
C GLN A 2 -23.44 11.38 -2.31
N ASN A 3 -23.29 12.53 -2.98
CA ASN A 3 -22.46 12.71 -4.16
C ASN A 3 -21.00 12.45 -3.77
N PHE A 4 -20.47 11.28 -4.15
CA PHE A 4 -19.04 10.96 -4.05
C PHE A 4 -18.27 11.25 -5.35
N ASP A 5 -18.95 11.74 -6.39
CA ASP A 5 -18.39 11.94 -7.73
C ASP A 5 -18.17 13.44 -8.04
N THR A 6 -17.46 14.16 -7.18
CA THR A 6 -16.90 15.46 -7.59
C THR A 6 -15.57 15.22 -8.32
N PRO A 7 -15.24 15.99 -9.38
CA PRO A 7 -13.96 15.85 -10.08
C PRO A 7 -12.73 15.90 -9.17
N ASP A 8 -12.82 16.67 -8.08
CA ASP A 8 -11.78 16.75 -7.05
C ASP A 8 -11.57 15.42 -6.31
N ALA A 9 -12.64 14.75 -5.87
CA ALA A 9 -12.55 13.50 -5.13
C ALA A 9 -12.07 12.33 -6.01
N GLU A 10 -12.49 12.33 -7.28
CA GLU A 10 -12.01 11.39 -8.29
C GLU A 10 -10.50 11.54 -8.51
N TYR A 11 -10.03 12.79 -8.67
CA TYR A 11 -8.61 13.08 -8.86
C TYR A 11 -7.78 12.67 -7.65
N GLU A 12 -8.24 12.98 -6.43
CA GLU A 12 -7.56 12.58 -5.19
C GLU A 12 -7.44 11.05 -5.07
N ARG A 13 -8.49 10.31 -5.44
CA ARG A 13 -8.45 8.84 -5.45
C ARG A 13 -7.43 8.32 -6.47
N GLN A 14 -7.41 8.84 -7.69
CA GLN A 14 -6.45 8.44 -8.71
C GLN A 14 -5.01 8.74 -8.29
N GLU A 15 -4.77 9.86 -7.60
CA GLU A 15 -3.45 10.21 -7.05
C GLU A 15 -3.01 9.20 -5.98
N ILE A 16 -3.91 8.81 -5.08
CA ILE A 16 -3.64 7.77 -4.06
C ILE A 16 -3.34 6.43 -4.72
N GLU A 17 -4.21 5.98 -5.64
CA GLU A 17 -4.02 4.71 -6.37
C GLU A 17 -2.68 4.68 -7.08
N LYS A 18 -2.33 5.77 -7.77
CA LYS A 18 -1.03 5.91 -8.45
C LYS A 18 0.13 5.76 -7.48
N VAL A 19 0.09 6.44 -6.32
CA VAL A 19 1.17 6.35 -5.33
C VAL A 19 1.30 4.95 -4.74
N VAL A 20 0.19 4.25 -4.48
CA VAL A 20 0.23 2.84 -4.04
C VAL A 20 0.88 1.96 -5.11
N HIS A 21 0.45 2.08 -6.36
CA HIS A 21 1.00 1.29 -7.47
C HIS A 21 2.50 1.55 -7.67
N ASP A 22 2.91 2.81 -7.74
CA ASP A 22 4.30 3.19 -7.97
C ASP A 22 5.18 2.74 -6.78
N SER A 23 4.70 2.90 -5.54
CA SER A 23 5.46 2.45 -4.35
C SER A 23 5.65 0.94 -4.29
N ILE A 24 4.65 0.14 -4.68
CA ILE A 24 4.79 -1.32 -4.80
C ILE A 24 5.74 -1.69 -5.94
N ALA A 25 5.67 -0.98 -7.08
CA ALA A 25 6.54 -1.23 -8.22
C ALA A 25 8.03 -0.99 -7.91
N ASP A 26 8.32 0.02 -7.08
CA ASP A 26 9.66 0.40 -6.65
C ASP A 26 10.25 -0.48 -5.53
N LEU A 27 9.45 -1.38 -4.95
CA LEU A 27 9.95 -2.29 -3.92
C LEU A 27 11.04 -3.22 -4.48
N PRO A 28 12.05 -3.57 -3.67
CA PRO A 28 12.91 -4.72 -3.94
C PRO A 28 12.08 -5.97 -4.20
N GLU A 29 12.49 -6.80 -5.18
CA GLU A 29 11.68 -7.92 -5.67
C GLU A 29 11.20 -8.87 -4.55
N ASP A 30 12.05 -9.15 -3.57
CA ASP A 30 11.69 -9.96 -2.41
C ASP A 30 10.52 -9.37 -1.59
N LEU A 31 10.48 -8.05 -1.42
CA LEU A 31 9.40 -7.37 -0.70
C LEU A 31 8.13 -7.35 -1.55
N LYS A 32 8.28 -7.02 -2.83
CA LYS A 32 7.19 -6.98 -3.83
C LYS A 32 6.50 -8.33 -3.95
N ARG A 33 7.26 -9.40 -4.13
CA ARG A 33 6.72 -10.77 -4.24
C ARG A 33 6.00 -11.16 -2.96
N ALA A 34 6.58 -10.90 -1.78
CA ALA A 34 5.95 -11.24 -0.51
C ALA A 34 4.61 -10.52 -0.28
N ILE A 35 4.52 -9.22 -0.64
CA ILE A 35 3.28 -8.46 -0.47
C ILE A 35 2.22 -8.84 -1.52
N ILE A 36 2.60 -9.11 -2.77
CA ILE A 36 1.67 -9.57 -3.82
C ILE A 36 1.04 -10.90 -3.44
N LEU A 37 1.88 -11.90 -3.07
CA LEU A 37 1.37 -13.21 -2.64
C LEU A 37 0.43 -13.10 -1.44
N ARG A 38 0.66 -12.13 -0.56
CA ARG A 38 -0.17 -11.92 0.63
C ARG A 38 -1.50 -11.22 0.31
N GLU A 39 -1.46 -10.08 -0.37
CA GLU A 39 -2.62 -9.20 -0.52
C GLU A 39 -3.45 -9.53 -1.76
N MET A 40 -2.82 -10.03 -2.82
CA MET A 40 -3.51 -10.34 -4.08
C MET A 40 -3.89 -11.82 -4.15
N ASP A 41 -2.94 -12.71 -3.85
CA ASP A 41 -3.17 -14.15 -3.93
C ASP A 41 -3.76 -14.74 -2.63
N GLY A 42 -3.76 -13.96 -1.54
CA GLY A 42 -4.38 -14.34 -0.27
C GLY A 42 -3.65 -15.42 0.52
N LEU A 43 -2.39 -15.70 0.20
CA LEU A 43 -1.63 -16.78 0.83
C LEU A 43 -1.34 -16.52 2.32
N SER A 44 -1.31 -17.61 3.10
CA SER A 44 -0.81 -17.59 4.47
C SER A 44 0.71 -17.35 4.51
N TYR A 45 1.24 -16.93 5.66
CA TYR A 45 2.68 -16.68 5.78
C TYR A 45 3.49 -17.97 5.63
N GLU A 46 2.92 -19.10 6.05
CA GLU A 46 3.46 -20.44 5.90
C GLU A 46 3.52 -20.88 4.43
N GLU A 47 2.49 -20.58 3.63
CA GLU A 47 2.48 -20.85 2.19
C GLU A 47 3.49 -19.98 1.45
N ILE A 48 3.55 -18.68 1.78
CA ILE A 48 4.54 -17.76 1.21
C ILE A 48 5.97 -18.19 1.55
N ALA A 49 6.20 -18.65 2.78
CA ALA A 49 7.51 -19.15 3.21
C ALA A 49 7.96 -20.36 2.37
N LYS A 50 7.03 -21.27 2.05
CA LYS A 50 7.29 -22.42 1.17
C LYS A 50 7.52 -21.99 -0.28
N GLU A 51 6.66 -21.13 -0.81
CA GLU A 51 6.74 -20.61 -2.19
C GLU A 51 8.05 -19.85 -2.46
N MET A 52 8.50 -19.05 -1.48
CA MET A 52 9.70 -18.23 -1.59
C MET A 52 10.97 -18.89 -1.04
N ASP A 53 10.89 -20.17 -0.63
CA ASP A 53 11.97 -20.93 0.00
C ASP A 53 12.74 -20.14 1.08
N CYS A 54 12.01 -19.61 2.06
CA CYS A 54 12.60 -18.78 3.11
C CYS A 54 11.92 -18.98 4.48
N PRO A 55 12.57 -18.63 5.60
CA PRO A 55 11.96 -18.72 6.92
C PRO A 55 10.70 -17.85 7.06
N ILE A 56 9.70 -18.31 7.81
CA ILE A 56 8.46 -17.53 8.06
C ILE A 56 8.74 -16.16 8.73
N GLY A 57 9.80 -16.05 9.52
CA GLY A 57 10.25 -14.75 10.07
C GLY A 57 10.72 -13.77 8.98
N THR A 58 11.34 -14.29 7.91
CA THR A 58 11.72 -13.50 6.74
C THR A 58 10.47 -13.02 6.01
N VAL A 59 9.46 -13.86 5.81
CA VAL A 59 8.16 -13.44 5.23
C VAL A 59 7.54 -12.30 6.02
N ARG A 60 7.45 -12.43 7.35
CA ARG A 60 6.89 -11.38 8.23
C ARG A 60 7.62 -10.06 8.07
N SER A 61 8.96 -10.08 8.11
CA SER A 61 9.77 -8.86 7.96
C SER A 61 9.69 -8.26 6.55
N ARG A 62 9.59 -9.09 5.50
CA ARG A 62 9.41 -8.62 4.12
C ARG A 62 8.06 -7.91 3.95
N ILE A 63 6.97 -8.52 4.40
CA ILE A 63 5.62 -7.92 4.35
C ILE A 63 5.55 -6.63 5.17
N PHE A 64 6.14 -6.62 6.37
CA PHE A 64 6.20 -5.43 7.20
C PHE A 64 6.89 -4.27 6.47
N ARG A 65 8.08 -4.51 5.91
CA ARG A 65 8.85 -3.48 5.19
C ARG A 65 8.16 -3.02 3.91
N ALA A 66 7.48 -3.92 3.21
CA ALA A 66 6.68 -3.56 2.04
C ALA A 66 5.55 -2.59 2.41
N ARG A 67 4.79 -2.89 3.48
CA ARG A 67 3.72 -2.03 3.97
C ARG A 67 4.25 -0.68 4.49
N ASP A 68 5.35 -0.69 5.24
CA ASP A 68 5.98 0.54 5.75
C ASP A 68 6.44 1.49 4.62
N ALA A 69 6.92 0.94 3.50
CA ALA A 69 7.26 1.72 2.32
C ALA A 69 6.03 2.37 1.65
N VAL A 70 4.94 1.60 1.50
CA VAL A 70 3.66 2.13 0.96
C VAL A 70 3.09 3.19 1.88
N ASP A 71 3.04 2.93 3.20
CA ASP A 71 2.55 3.87 4.21
C ASP A 71 3.36 5.18 4.19
N SER A 72 4.68 5.07 4.08
CA SER A 72 5.58 6.22 3.97
C SER A 72 5.32 7.05 2.71
N ALA A 73 5.03 6.40 1.59
CA ALA A 73 4.70 7.06 0.33
C ALA A 73 3.33 7.78 0.37
N LEU A 74 2.34 7.21 1.07
CA LEU A 74 1.00 7.78 1.20
C LEU A 74 0.91 8.93 2.21
N LYS A 75 1.77 8.92 3.24
CA LYS A 75 1.72 9.87 4.36
C LYS A 75 1.63 11.34 3.95
N PRO A 76 2.33 11.85 2.91
CA PRO A 76 2.20 13.24 2.47
C PRO A 76 0.81 13.58 1.91
N LEU A 77 0.18 12.66 1.17
CA LEU A 77 -1.15 12.84 0.59
C LEU A 77 -2.23 12.92 1.67
N LEU A 78 -2.19 11.98 2.62
CA LEU A 78 -3.14 11.95 3.75
C LEU A 78 -3.01 13.18 4.65
N GLN A 79 -1.79 13.69 4.85
CA GLN A 79 -1.59 14.94 5.59
C GLN A 79 -2.13 16.17 4.83
N ARG A 80 -2.05 16.17 3.50
CA ARG A 80 -2.64 17.23 2.66
C ARG A 80 -4.15 17.26 2.82
N GLU A 81 -4.79 16.08 2.73
CA GLU A 81 -6.24 15.92 2.93
C GLU A 81 -6.66 16.36 4.34
N TYR A 82 -5.97 15.88 5.39
CA TYR A 82 -6.26 16.26 6.77
C TYR A 82 -6.16 17.79 6.99
N LYS A 83 -5.15 18.45 6.42
CA LYS A 83 -5.02 19.91 6.48
C LYS A 83 -6.15 20.61 5.73
N ARG A 84 -6.56 20.10 4.57
CA ARG A 84 -7.67 20.66 3.78
C ARG A 84 -8.98 20.60 4.56
N VAL A 85 -9.31 19.46 5.18
CA VAL A 85 -10.54 19.29 5.96
C VAL A 85 -10.55 20.18 7.21
N ASN A 86 -9.41 20.32 7.90
CA ASN A 86 -9.34 21.08 9.15
C ASN A 86 -9.15 22.60 8.98
N TYR A 87 -8.71 23.08 7.82
CA TYR A 87 -8.55 24.53 7.55
C TYR A 87 -9.82 25.17 6.99
N VAL A 88 -10.79 24.38 6.51
CA VAL A 88 -12.06 24.85 5.95
C VAL A 88 -13.17 24.88 7.04
N ARG A 89 -12.78 24.81 8.32
CA ARG A 89 -13.68 24.82 9.47
C ARG A 89 -13.47 26.03 10.37
#